data_AF-A0A8T3P9H6-F1
#
_entry.id   AF-A0A8T3P9H6-F1
#
_cell.length_a   1.000
_cell.length_b   1.000
_cell.length_c   1.000
_cell.angle_alpha   90.00
_cell.angle_beta   90.00
_cell.angle_gamma   90.00
#
_symmetry.space_group_name_H-M   'P 1'
#
loop_
_entity.id
_entity.type
_entity.pdbx_description
1 polymer ?
#
loop_
_entity_poly.entity_id
_entity_poly.type
_entity_poly.pdbx_seq_one_letter_code
_entity_poly.pdbx_strand_id
1 'polypeptide(L)'
;MLRRPAVCLFIALLLSGCVGPGAPPASVSSSAPSTARPTSPVPASTAPSSAAATRSPAEEPSTASPASTGSVSPSSEPVPSPTETITSGNPATPPLGVLKPADSVGIPGELGSYTYDGAGSDSPWLPARGLEAVPVTTGSTLTLTLQDGSAFGMWTVRASKAANEDGIPVRGLASGGDDAATVTAAEIPAPPAGSWVVAATLYFPQEGGDATYYWLLDVTN
;
A
#
# COMPACT_ATOMS: atom_id res chain seq x y z
N MET A 1 32.40 -11.05 -26.87
CA MET A 1 31.96 -12.27 -27.59
C MET A 1 30.80 -12.87 -26.83
N LEU A 2 29.64 -13.08 -27.49
CA LEU A 2 28.60 -14.11 -27.26
C LEU A 2 28.14 -14.37 -25.79
N ARG A 3 26.86 -14.24 -25.39
CA ARG A 3 25.60 -14.70 -26.00
C ARG A 3 24.38 -13.95 -25.42
N ARG A 4 23.37 -13.68 -26.26
CA ARG A 4 21.95 -13.51 -25.87
C ARG A 4 21.32 -14.90 -25.65
N PRO A 5 20.36 -15.10 -24.72
CA PRO A 5 18.90 -15.09 -25.05
C PRO A 5 18.04 -14.61 -23.83
N ALA A 6 16.70 -14.47 -23.81
CA ALA A 6 15.62 -14.95 -24.65
C ALA A 6 14.47 -13.92 -24.64
N VAL A 7 13.86 -13.71 -25.80
CA VAL A 7 12.65 -12.93 -26.02
C VAL A 7 11.45 -13.80 -25.66
N CYS A 8 10.68 -13.44 -24.64
CA CYS A 8 9.36 -14.01 -24.42
C CYS A 8 8.33 -13.20 -25.21
N LEU A 9 8.06 -13.68 -26.42
CA LEU A 9 6.98 -13.27 -27.29
C LEU A 9 5.65 -13.79 -26.73
N PHE A 10 4.84 -12.95 -26.11
CA PHE A 10 3.44 -13.29 -25.81
C PHE A 10 2.57 -12.99 -27.03
N ILE A 11 2.16 -14.05 -27.71
CA ILE A 11 1.19 -14.02 -28.81
C ILE A 11 -0.20 -13.85 -28.18
N ALA A 12 -0.81 -12.69 -28.39
CA ALA A 12 -2.23 -12.47 -28.13
C ALA A 12 -3.05 -13.21 -29.19
N LEU A 13 -3.66 -14.35 -28.81
CA LEU A 13 -4.63 -15.04 -29.65
C LEU A 13 -5.99 -14.35 -29.49
N LEU A 14 -6.38 -13.58 -30.50
CA LEU A 14 -7.72 -13.03 -30.67
C LEU A 14 -8.72 -14.16 -30.88
N LEU A 15 -9.47 -14.51 -29.84
CA LEU A 15 -10.69 -15.30 -29.96
C LEU A 15 -11.85 -14.35 -30.31
N SER A 16 -12.06 -14.21 -31.61
CA SER A 16 -13.24 -13.60 -32.22
C SER A 16 -14.44 -14.53 -31.99
N GLY A 17 -15.29 -14.19 -31.03
CA GLY A 17 -16.56 -14.88 -30.76
C GLY A 17 -17.70 -14.22 -31.54
N CYS A 18 -18.29 -14.96 -32.47
CA CYS A 18 -19.42 -14.54 -33.30
C CYS A 18 -20.66 -14.17 -32.47
N VAL A 19 -21.20 -12.99 -32.75
CA VAL A 19 -22.58 -12.56 -32.43
C VAL A 19 -23.56 -13.41 -33.24
N GLY A 20 -24.51 -14.05 -32.57
CA GLY A 20 -25.70 -14.63 -33.18
C GLY A 20 -26.97 -13.96 -32.63
N PRO A 21 -27.90 -13.46 -33.49
CA PRO A 21 -29.18 -12.95 -33.02
C PRO A 21 -30.21 -14.10 -32.98
N GLY A 22 -30.67 -14.44 -31.78
CA GLY A 22 -31.73 -15.43 -31.55
C GLY A 22 -32.83 -14.86 -30.66
N ALA A 23 -34.03 -14.79 -31.22
CA ALA A 23 -35.25 -14.18 -30.69
C ALA A 23 -35.77 -14.75 -29.34
N PRO A 24 -36.64 -14.00 -28.61
CA PRO A 24 -37.41 -14.45 -27.43
C PRO A 24 -38.67 -15.25 -27.86
N PRO A 25 -39.63 -15.68 -27.00
CA PRO A 25 -39.79 -15.58 -25.54
C PRO A 25 -40.19 -16.93 -24.86
N ALA A 26 -40.29 -16.96 -23.51
CA ALA A 26 -41.40 -17.64 -22.81
C ALA A 26 -41.34 -17.40 -21.29
N SER A 27 -42.40 -16.81 -20.78
CA SER A 27 -42.77 -16.79 -19.37
C SER A 27 -43.11 -18.20 -18.88
N VAL A 28 -42.64 -18.56 -17.68
CA VAL A 28 -43.34 -19.50 -16.80
C VAL A 28 -43.22 -19.03 -15.35
N SER A 29 -44.35 -18.60 -14.80
CA SER A 29 -44.60 -18.61 -13.36
C SER A 29 -44.66 -20.05 -12.87
N SER A 30 -44.01 -20.37 -11.75
CA SER A 30 -44.60 -21.32 -10.81
C SER A 30 -43.99 -21.20 -9.41
N SER A 31 -44.92 -21.15 -8.46
CA SER A 31 -44.77 -20.98 -7.02
C SER A 31 -44.09 -22.17 -6.32
N ALA A 32 -43.40 -21.90 -5.22
CA ALA A 32 -43.72 -22.47 -3.89
C ALA A 32 -42.76 -21.96 -2.79
N PRO A 33 -43.26 -21.70 -1.56
CA PRO A 33 -42.44 -21.47 -0.37
C PRO A 33 -42.12 -22.81 0.31
N SER A 34 -40.92 -22.96 0.88
CA SER A 34 -40.68 -24.06 1.82
C SER A 34 -39.69 -23.67 2.91
N THR A 35 -40.28 -23.27 4.03
CA THR A 35 -39.94 -23.59 5.42
C THR A 35 -38.83 -24.63 5.60
N ALA A 36 -37.73 -24.25 6.26
CA ALA A 36 -37.30 -24.87 7.54
C ALA A 36 -35.90 -24.40 7.96
N ARG A 37 -35.88 -23.74 9.12
CA ARG A 37 -34.74 -23.54 10.01
C ARG A 37 -34.38 -24.87 10.67
N PRO A 38 -33.08 -25.21 10.76
CA PRO A 38 -32.57 -25.74 12.03
C PRO A 38 -31.33 -24.98 12.51
N THR A 39 -31.48 -24.44 13.72
CA THR A 39 -30.41 -24.08 14.66
C THR A 39 -29.41 -25.22 14.82
N SER A 40 -28.14 -24.97 14.54
CA SER A 40 -27.04 -25.80 15.03
C SER A 40 -26.41 -25.18 16.28
N PRO A 41 -26.17 -25.97 17.33
CA PRO A 41 -25.74 -25.49 18.64
C PRO A 41 -24.25 -25.10 18.69
N VAL A 42 -24.00 -24.10 19.53
CA VAL A 42 -22.69 -23.64 20.02
C VAL A 42 -21.99 -24.76 20.80
N PRO A 43 -20.74 -25.16 20.46
CA PRO A 43 -19.87 -25.83 21.41
C PRO A 43 -19.20 -24.80 22.34
N ALA A 44 -19.25 -25.11 23.62
CA ALA A 44 -18.74 -24.32 24.73
C ALA A 44 -17.21 -24.28 24.79
N SER A 45 -16.71 -23.11 25.20
CA SER A 45 -15.65 -22.88 26.20
C SER A 45 -14.67 -24.03 26.49
N THR A 46 -13.41 -23.81 26.09
CA THR A 46 -12.26 -24.31 26.85
C THR A 46 -11.14 -23.28 26.78
N ALA A 47 -11.00 -22.50 27.87
CA ALA A 47 -9.83 -21.67 28.10
C ALA A 47 -8.63 -22.57 28.49
N PRO A 48 -7.47 -22.48 27.84
CA PRO A 48 -6.24 -23.00 28.41
C PRO A 48 -5.76 -22.07 29.55
N SER A 49 -5.76 -22.68 30.73
CA SER A 49 -5.17 -22.24 31.97
C SER A 49 -3.63 -22.22 31.90
N SER A 50 -3.04 -21.29 32.65
CA SER A 50 -1.69 -21.35 33.26
C SER A 50 -0.45 -21.35 32.36
N ALA A 51 0.38 -20.33 32.52
CA ALA A 51 1.63 -20.47 33.28
C ALA A 51 2.28 -19.10 33.51
N ALA A 52 2.33 -18.67 34.77
CA ALA A 52 3.22 -17.62 35.23
C ALA A 52 4.66 -18.14 35.19
N ALA A 53 5.53 -17.50 34.41
CA ALA A 53 6.96 -17.69 34.50
C ALA A 53 7.57 -16.57 35.34
N THR A 54 7.74 -16.87 36.62
CA THR A 54 8.67 -16.20 37.54
C THR A 54 10.09 -16.67 37.26
N ARG A 55 11.07 -15.75 37.21
CA ARG A 55 12.55 -15.86 37.43
C ARG A 55 13.27 -14.91 36.46
N SER A 56 14.29 -14.14 36.78
CA SER A 56 15.10 -13.94 37.99
C SER A 56 15.79 -12.57 37.90
N PRO A 57 16.26 -12.00 39.03
CA PRO A 57 17.02 -10.76 39.09
C PRO A 57 18.55 -10.99 38.99
N ALA A 58 19.25 -9.89 38.66
CA ALA A 58 20.63 -9.53 39.04
C ALA A 58 21.83 -10.30 38.45
N GLU A 59 22.60 -9.61 37.60
CA GLU A 59 24.07 -9.55 37.60
C GLU A 59 24.42 -8.06 37.33
N GLU A 60 24.79 -7.29 38.35
CA GLU A 60 26.11 -7.08 38.96
C GLU A 60 27.01 -6.08 38.17
N PRO A 61 27.58 -5.04 38.83
CA PRO A 61 28.29 -3.95 38.17
C PRO A 61 29.78 -4.29 37.97
N SER A 62 30.41 -3.71 36.94
CA SER A 62 31.86 -3.56 36.93
C SER A 62 32.37 -2.34 36.15
N THR A 63 32.73 -1.33 36.95
CA THR A 63 34.07 -0.72 37.11
C THR A 63 34.93 -0.32 35.90
N ALA A 64 35.31 0.98 35.94
CA ALA A 64 36.54 1.66 35.44
C ALA A 64 36.75 1.77 33.91
N SER A 65 36.75 2.97 33.31
CA SER A 65 37.80 4.02 33.30
C SER A 65 39.11 3.57 32.61
N PRO A 66 39.51 4.25 31.51
CA PRO A 66 40.54 5.27 31.71
C PRO A 66 40.24 6.61 31.03
N ALA A 67 40.74 7.67 31.67
CA ALA A 67 40.88 8.99 31.10
C ALA A 67 41.96 8.99 30.00
N SER A 68 41.57 9.38 28.78
CA SER A 68 42.52 9.72 27.71
C SER A 68 42.68 11.23 27.65
N THR A 69 43.74 11.73 28.27
CA THR A 69 44.32 13.05 27.96
C THR A 69 45.03 12.95 26.61
N GLY A 70 44.28 13.25 25.54
CA GLY A 70 44.77 13.29 24.16
C GLY A 70 44.92 14.73 23.66
N SER A 71 46.17 15.19 23.64
CA SER A 71 46.78 16.21 22.78
C SER A 71 45.85 17.11 21.93
N VAL A 72 45.82 18.40 22.26
CA VAL A 72 45.27 19.46 21.42
C VAL A 72 46.00 19.51 20.06
N SER A 73 45.33 19.04 19.02
CA SER A 73 45.75 19.23 17.63
C SER A 73 45.46 20.69 17.22
N PRO A 74 46.37 21.38 16.50
CA PRO A 74 46.12 22.75 16.04
C PRO A 74 44.85 22.78 15.19
N SER A 75 43.93 23.65 15.59
CA SER A 75 42.69 23.95 14.90
C SER A 75 43.00 24.53 13.52
N SER A 76 43.09 23.67 12.51
CA SER A 76 42.92 24.09 11.12
C SER A 76 41.47 24.58 11.01
N GLU A 77 41.31 25.89 11.01
CA GLU A 77 40.06 26.56 10.65
C GLU A 77 39.58 25.93 9.33
N PRO A 78 38.45 25.20 9.32
CA PRO A 78 37.96 24.61 8.09
C PRO A 78 37.64 25.75 7.15
N VAL A 79 38.43 25.89 6.08
CA VAL A 79 38.06 26.70 4.92
C VAL A 79 36.64 26.27 4.56
N PRO A 80 35.64 27.16 4.60
CA PRO A 80 34.30 26.78 4.22
C PRO A 80 34.38 26.25 2.79
N SER A 81 34.12 24.95 2.62
CA SER A 81 33.81 24.40 1.30
C SER A 81 32.75 25.30 0.68
N PRO A 82 32.83 25.60 -0.62
CA PRO A 82 31.77 26.35 -1.27
C PRO A 82 30.45 25.66 -0.94
N THR A 83 29.59 26.36 -0.20
CA THR A 83 28.20 25.98 -0.06
C THR A 83 27.70 25.89 -1.48
N GLU A 84 27.48 24.69 -2.00
CA GLU A 84 26.77 24.52 -3.25
C GLU A 84 25.42 25.16 -3.01
N THR A 85 25.23 26.35 -3.58
CA THR A 85 23.94 27.01 -3.65
C THR A 85 23.08 26.06 -4.47
N ILE A 86 22.36 25.17 -3.77
CA ILE A 86 21.32 24.37 -4.38
C ILE A 86 20.37 25.40 -4.97
N THR A 87 20.43 25.53 -6.29
CA THR A 87 19.51 26.36 -7.04
C THR A 87 18.16 25.78 -6.69
N SER A 88 17.36 26.56 -5.95
CA SER A 88 16.00 26.23 -5.53
C SER A 88 15.12 26.12 -6.78
N GLY A 89 15.33 25.08 -7.58
CA GLY A 89 14.34 24.58 -8.52
C GLY A 89 13.14 24.13 -7.70
N ASN A 90 11.95 24.32 -8.26
CA ASN A 90 10.72 23.83 -7.65
C ASN A 90 10.92 22.39 -7.14
N PRO A 91 10.66 22.09 -5.84
CA PRO A 91 10.92 20.76 -5.31
C PRO A 91 10.15 19.74 -6.15
N ALA A 92 10.85 18.69 -6.58
CA ALA A 92 10.25 17.62 -7.36
C ALA A 92 9.13 16.99 -6.52
N THR A 93 7.89 17.09 -7.01
CA THR A 93 6.74 16.42 -6.39
C THR A 93 6.54 15.09 -7.13
N PRO A 94 6.33 13.97 -6.42
CA PRO A 94 6.10 12.69 -7.06
C PRO A 94 4.81 12.73 -7.91
N PRO A 95 4.73 11.91 -8.97
CA PRO A 95 3.49 11.78 -9.75
C PRO A 95 2.29 11.41 -8.88
N LEU A 96 1.09 11.84 -9.23
CA LEU A 96 -0.10 11.56 -8.41
C LEU A 96 -0.55 10.10 -8.55
N GLY A 97 -0.74 9.40 -7.43
CA GLY A 97 -1.31 8.06 -7.42
C GLY A 97 -2.81 8.09 -7.72
N VAL A 98 -3.29 7.14 -8.50
CA VAL A 98 -4.70 7.00 -8.89
C VAL A 98 -5.16 5.58 -8.61
N LEU A 99 -6.28 5.45 -7.90
CA LEU A 99 -6.92 4.17 -7.60
C LEU A 99 -8.22 4.06 -8.41
N LYS A 100 -8.36 3.00 -9.19
CA LYS A 100 -9.47 2.79 -10.10
C LYS A 100 -10.22 1.49 -9.76
N PRO A 101 -11.47 1.55 -9.28
CA PRO A 101 -12.33 0.36 -9.22
C PRO A 101 -12.62 -0.17 -10.64
N ALA A 102 -12.79 -1.49 -10.77
CA ALA A 102 -13.29 -2.09 -12.01
C ALA A 102 -14.57 -1.33 -12.46
N ASP A 103 -14.55 -0.80 -13.67
CA ASP A 103 -15.65 -0.04 -14.28
C ASP A 103 -15.91 1.39 -13.76
N SER A 104 -15.03 1.95 -12.93
CA SER A 104 -15.16 3.33 -12.43
C SER A 104 -14.10 4.28 -13.00
N VAL A 105 -14.32 5.58 -12.80
CA VAL A 105 -13.29 6.61 -13.05
C VAL A 105 -12.19 6.46 -12.00
N GLY A 106 -10.93 6.70 -12.41
CA GLY A 106 -9.81 6.68 -11.47
C GLY A 106 -9.91 7.84 -10.48
N ILE A 107 -9.78 7.54 -9.19
CA ILE A 107 -9.82 8.53 -8.12
C ILE A 107 -8.38 8.90 -7.73
N PRO A 108 -8.00 10.19 -7.79
CA PRO A 108 -6.70 10.63 -7.31
C PRO A 108 -6.59 10.39 -5.80
N GLY A 109 -5.42 9.91 -5.37
CA GLY A 109 -5.10 9.76 -3.96
C GLY A 109 -4.57 11.06 -3.38
N GLU A 110 -4.79 11.25 -2.08
CA GLU A 110 -4.19 12.37 -1.36
C GLU A 110 -2.73 12.03 -1.03
N LEU A 111 -1.79 12.91 -1.40
CA LEU A 111 -0.37 12.69 -1.19
C LEU A 111 0.00 12.87 0.29
N GLY A 112 0.64 11.84 0.86
CA GLY A 112 1.19 11.81 2.22
C GLY A 112 2.67 12.18 2.27
N SER A 113 3.41 11.52 3.17
CA SER A 113 4.86 11.62 3.21
C SER A 113 5.50 11.04 1.94
N TYR A 114 6.56 11.69 1.48
CA TYR A 114 7.35 11.26 0.34
C TYR A 114 8.81 11.72 0.44
N THR A 115 9.69 10.96 -0.21
CA THR A 115 11.02 11.39 -0.64
C THR A 115 11.08 11.14 -2.15
N TYR A 116 11.24 12.17 -2.98
CA TYR A 116 11.21 12.03 -4.43
C TYR A 116 12.27 12.91 -5.09
N ASP A 117 13.16 12.33 -5.91
CA ASP A 117 14.26 13.03 -6.60
C ASP A 117 15.05 14.00 -5.69
N GLY A 118 15.34 13.57 -4.46
CA GLY A 118 16.08 14.34 -3.47
C GLY A 118 15.29 15.44 -2.75
N ALA A 119 14.02 15.66 -3.11
CA ALA A 119 13.07 16.44 -2.33
C ALA A 119 12.32 15.53 -1.35
N GLY A 120 11.82 16.09 -0.25
CA GLY A 120 10.99 15.33 0.68
C GLY A 120 10.00 16.20 1.40
N SER A 121 8.87 15.61 1.75
CA SER A 121 7.86 16.20 2.62
C SER A 121 7.43 15.15 3.62
N ASP A 122 7.35 15.54 4.89
CA ASP A 122 6.74 14.71 5.90
C ASP A 122 5.34 15.25 6.19
N SER A 123 4.34 14.52 5.71
CA SER A 123 2.93 14.80 5.95
C SER A 123 2.37 13.59 6.69
N PRO A 124 2.51 13.56 8.03
CA PRO A 124 2.01 12.45 8.82
C PRO A 124 0.51 12.29 8.58
N TRP A 125 0.07 11.03 8.57
CA TRP A 125 -1.28 10.51 8.30
C TRP A 125 -2.40 11.57 8.24
N LEU A 126 -3.08 11.63 7.09
CA LEU A 126 -4.30 12.42 6.94
C LEU A 126 -5.46 11.73 7.65
N PRO A 127 -6.15 12.41 8.57
CA PRO A 127 -7.32 11.84 9.23
C PRO A 127 -8.39 11.49 8.18
N ALA A 128 -8.96 10.29 8.30
CA ALA A 128 -9.96 9.75 7.37
C ALA A 128 -11.10 10.74 7.03
N ARG A 129 -11.47 11.60 7.97
CA ARG A 129 -12.55 12.59 7.84
C ARG A 129 -12.27 13.70 6.82
N GLY A 130 -11.02 13.88 6.40
CA GLY A 130 -10.64 14.87 5.39
C GLY A 130 -10.68 14.33 3.94
N LEU A 131 -10.86 13.02 3.77
CA LEU A 131 -10.84 12.37 2.46
C LEU A 131 -12.27 12.16 1.94
N GLU A 132 -12.45 12.32 0.62
CA GLU A 132 -13.71 11.99 -0.03
C GLU A 132 -13.89 10.46 -0.08
N ALA A 133 -15.05 9.97 0.36
CA ALA A 133 -15.35 8.55 0.39
C ALA A 133 -15.69 8.02 -1.01
N VAL A 134 -14.95 7.00 -1.44
CA VAL A 134 -15.16 6.34 -2.72
C VAL A 134 -15.98 5.07 -2.54
N PRO A 135 -17.13 4.93 -3.24
CA PRO A 135 -17.92 3.71 -3.18
C PRO A 135 -17.20 2.56 -3.93
N VAL A 136 -17.10 1.40 -3.27
CA VAL A 136 -16.48 0.20 -3.84
C VAL A 136 -17.33 -1.02 -3.50
N THR A 137 -17.42 -1.99 -4.41
CA THR A 137 -18.13 -3.25 -4.14
C THR A 137 -17.19 -4.28 -3.52
N THR A 138 -17.64 -4.99 -2.49
CA THR A 138 -16.90 -6.09 -1.86
C THR A 138 -16.53 -7.15 -2.90
N GLY A 139 -15.28 -7.63 -2.83
CA GLY A 139 -14.78 -8.66 -3.76
C GLY A 139 -14.36 -8.13 -5.13
N SER A 140 -14.47 -6.82 -5.37
CA SER A 140 -13.89 -6.20 -6.57
C SER A 140 -12.36 -6.12 -6.51
N THR A 141 -11.76 -5.97 -7.69
CA THR A 141 -10.33 -5.64 -7.86
C THR A 141 -10.20 -4.16 -8.16
N LEU A 142 -9.25 -3.52 -7.50
CA LEU A 142 -8.86 -2.13 -7.69
C LEU A 142 -7.55 -2.10 -8.48
N THR A 143 -7.39 -1.12 -9.36
CA THR A 143 -6.14 -0.89 -10.10
C THR A 143 -5.46 0.37 -9.59
N LEU A 144 -4.22 0.26 -9.13
CA LEU A 144 -3.38 1.39 -8.75
C LEU A 144 -2.43 1.73 -9.89
N THR A 145 -2.41 3.01 -10.29
CA THR A 145 -1.57 3.57 -11.36
C THR A 145 -1.06 4.94 -10.96
N LEU A 146 -0.06 5.48 -11.66
CA LEU A 146 0.31 6.89 -11.58
C LEU A 146 -0.42 7.68 -12.68
N GLN A 147 -0.87 8.90 -12.38
CA GLN A 147 -1.70 9.73 -13.26
C GLN A 147 -1.00 10.07 -14.58
N ASP A 148 0.31 10.27 -14.55
CA ASP A 148 1.13 10.57 -15.72
C ASP A 148 1.54 9.32 -16.52
N GLY A 149 1.16 8.12 -16.05
CA GLY A 149 1.54 6.85 -16.65
C GLY A 149 2.98 6.43 -16.35
N SER A 150 3.68 7.13 -15.47
CA SER A 150 5.03 6.75 -15.02
C SER A 150 5.01 5.37 -14.34
N ALA A 151 6.16 4.71 -14.38
CA ALA A 151 6.33 3.44 -13.70
C ALA A 151 6.81 3.63 -12.26
N PHE A 152 6.41 2.71 -11.39
CA PHE A 152 6.93 2.51 -10.05
C PHE A 152 7.56 1.11 -9.94
N GLY A 153 8.44 0.90 -8.97
CA GLY A 153 9.10 -0.38 -8.73
C GLY A 153 8.34 -1.22 -7.72
N MET A 154 8.94 -1.39 -6.54
CA MET A 154 8.29 -2.03 -5.41
C MET A 154 7.10 -1.20 -4.91
N TRP A 155 6.08 -1.87 -4.38
CA TRP A 155 4.92 -1.21 -3.82
C TRP A 155 4.25 -2.04 -2.72
N THR A 156 3.59 -1.36 -1.79
CA THR A 156 2.80 -1.99 -0.73
C THR A 156 1.48 -1.24 -0.52
N VAL A 157 0.41 -1.97 -0.25
CA VAL A 157 -0.91 -1.42 0.02
C VAL A 157 -1.48 -2.00 1.29
N ARG A 158 -1.95 -1.11 2.14
CA ARG A 158 -2.43 -1.38 3.48
C ARG A 158 -3.78 -0.71 3.68
N ALA A 159 -4.61 -1.27 4.55
CA ALA A 159 -5.89 -0.68 4.93
C ALA A 159 -6.06 -0.63 6.44
N SER A 160 -6.62 0.47 6.92
CA SER A 160 -7.06 0.67 8.31
C SER A 160 -8.54 1.04 8.32
N LYS A 161 -9.26 0.69 9.39
CA LYS A 161 -10.65 1.12 9.54
C LYS A 161 -10.71 2.65 9.65
N ALA A 162 -11.64 3.28 8.93
CA ALA A 162 -11.77 4.75 8.94
C ALA A 162 -12.10 5.34 10.32
N ALA A 163 -12.79 4.57 11.18
CA ALA A 163 -13.11 4.96 12.56
C ALA A 163 -11.91 4.87 13.52
N ASN A 164 -10.76 4.38 13.07
CA ASN A 164 -9.58 4.21 13.89
C ASN A 164 -8.77 5.51 13.94
N GLU A 165 -9.01 6.32 14.97
CA GLU A 165 -8.33 7.60 15.17
C GLU A 165 -6.87 7.41 15.62
N ASP A 166 -6.53 6.26 16.20
CA ASP A 166 -5.19 5.92 16.69
C ASP A 166 -4.29 5.22 15.65
N GLY A 167 -4.83 4.93 14.45
CA GLY A 167 -4.04 4.44 13.31
C GLY A 167 -3.57 2.98 13.33
N ILE A 168 -3.96 2.14 14.31
CA ILE A 168 -3.54 0.72 14.41
C ILE A 168 -4.78 -0.16 14.72
N PRO A 169 -5.21 -1.15 13.89
CA PRO A 169 -4.40 -2.11 13.16
C PRO A 169 -4.49 -2.03 11.64
N VAL A 170 -3.38 -2.38 11.01
CA VAL A 170 -3.12 -2.29 9.58
C VAL A 170 -3.27 -3.67 8.95
N ARG A 171 -4.26 -3.85 8.07
CA ARG A 171 -4.37 -5.05 7.22
C ARG A 171 -3.54 -4.84 5.96
N GLY A 172 -2.58 -5.72 5.68
CA GLY A 172 -1.97 -5.77 4.35
C GLY A 172 -3.01 -6.22 3.32
N LEU A 173 -3.20 -5.43 2.26
CA LEU A 173 -4.08 -5.79 1.15
C LEU A 173 -3.32 -6.47 0.02
N ALA A 174 -2.21 -5.86 -0.40
CA ALA A 174 -1.35 -6.39 -1.46
C ALA A 174 0.04 -5.75 -1.40
N SER A 175 0.99 -6.39 -2.03
CA SER A 175 2.34 -5.87 -2.27
C SER A 175 2.92 -6.55 -3.49
N GLY A 176 3.86 -5.90 -4.17
CA GLY A 176 4.51 -6.47 -5.34
C GLY A 176 5.61 -5.59 -5.88
N GLY A 177 6.07 -5.94 -7.09
CA GLY A 177 7.23 -5.32 -7.71
C GLY A 177 8.56 -5.78 -7.11
N ASP A 178 9.63 -5.20 -7.64
CA ASP A 178 11.00 -5.31 -7.17
C ASP A 178 11.75 -4.02 -7.54
N ASP A 179 12.94 -3.81 -6.98
CA ASP A 179 13.69 -2.56 -7.16
C ASP A 179 14.13 -2.30 -8.62
N ALA A 180 14.13 -3.33 -9.47
CA ALA A 180 14.50 -3.22 -10.89
C ALA A 180 13.28 -3.23 -11.83
N ALA A 181 12.10 -3.63 -11.35
CA ALA A 181 10.88 -3.69 -12.15
C ALA A 181 10.33 -2.29 -12.43
N THR A 182 9.71 -2.16 -13.60
CA THR A 182 8.89 -1.01 -13.98
C THR A 182 7.43 -1.47 -14.05
N VAL A 183 6.73 -1.31 -12.95
CA VAL A 183 5.29 -1.59 -12.81
C VAL A 183 4.53 -0.31 -13.18
N THR A 184 3.61 -0.40 -14.13
CA THR A 184 2.73 0.73 -14.51
C THR A 184 1.34 0.63 -13.91
N ALA A 185 0.94 -0.57 -13.49
CA ALA A 185 -0.33 -0.84 -12.83
C ALA A 185 -0.20 -2.00 -11.83
N ALA A 186 -0.87 -1.88 -10.70
CA ALA A 186 -0.96 -2.91 -9.67
C ALA A 186 -2.41 -3.27 -9.39
N GLU A 187 -2.73 -4.57 -9.37
CA GLU A 187 -4.05 -5.07 -8.97
C GLU A 187 -4.08 -5.31 -7.46
N ILE A 188 -5.12 -4.77 -6.81
CA ILE A 188 -5.28 -4.80 -5.35
C ILE A 188 -6.69 -5.31 -5.05
N PRO A 189 -6.85 -6.32 -4.18
CA PRO A 189 -8.18 -6.72 -3.76
C PRO A 189 -8.82 -5.63 -2.90
N ALA A 190 -10.09 -5.33 -3.14
CA ALA A 190 -10.84 -4.44 -2.26
C ALA A 190 -10.88 -4.99 -0.82
N PRO A 191 -10.84 -4.13 0.22
CA PRO A 191 -11.05 -4.58 1.59
C PRO A 191 -12.48 -5.15 1.77
N PRO A 192 -12.76 -5.86 2.88
CA PRO A 192 -14.10 -6.36 3.17
C PRO A 192 -15.07 -5.20 3.40
N ALA A 193 -16.38 -5.46 3.38
CA ALA A 193 -17.40 -4.44 3.62
C ALA A 193 -17.12 -3.52 4.85
N GLY A 194 -17.41 -2.23 4.68
CA GLY A 194 -17.22 -1.16 5.65
C GLY A 194 -16.34 -0.02 5.14
N SER A 195 -16.09 0.97 6.00
CA SER A 195 -15.27 2.14 5.67
C SER A 195 -13.80 1.95 6.03
N TRP A 196 -12.90 2.25 5.09
CA TRP A 196 -11.47 2.00 5.19
C TRP A 196 -10.64 3.15 4.65
N VAL A 197 -9.56 3.51 5.35
CA VAL A 197 -8.48 4.28 4.75
C VAL A 197 -7.50 3.30 4.12
N VAL A 198 -7.26 3.44 2.82
CA VAL A 198 -6.25 2.69 2.09
C VAL A 198 -5.01 3.57 1.93
N ALA A 199 -3.87 3.03 2.31
CA ALA A 199 -2.56 3.65 2.13
C ALA A 199 -1.74 2.81 1.15
N ALA A 200 -1.26 3.43 0.06
CA ALA A 200 -0.32 2.81 -0.85
C ALA A 200 1.02 3.52 -0.76
N THR A 201 2.09 2.78 -0.48
CA THR A 201 3.45 3.28 -0.56
C THR A 201 4.09 2.72 -1.83
N LEU A 202 4.49 3.62 -2.71
CA LEU A 202 5.16 3.32 -3.97
C LEU A 202 6.65 3.66 -3.83
N TYR A 203 7.51 2.75 -4.30
CA TYR A 203 8.95 2.98 -4.39
C TYR A 203 9.31 3.19 -5.85
N PHE A 204 9.95 4.31 -6.17
CA PHE A 204 10.35 4.65 -7.53
C PHE A 204 11.69 4.02 -7.86
N PRO A 205 11.87 3.48 -9.08
CA PRO A 205 13.12 2.83 -9.48
C PRO A 205 14.29 3.82 -9.52
N GLN A 206 15.52 3.29 -9.56
CA GLN A 206 16.76 4.09 -9.74
C GLN A 206 16.99 5.16 -8.65
N GLU A 207 16.69 4.84 -7.40
CA GLU A 207 16.86 5.77 -6.27
C GLU A 207 15.93 7.01 -6.37
N GLY A 208 14.86 6.94 -7.16
CA GLY A 208 13.85 8.01 -7.26
C GLY A 208 13.07 8.26 -5.97
N GLY A 209 13.21 7.39 -4.97
CA GLY A 209 12.65 7.53 -3.62
C GLY A 209 11.32 6.81 -3.44
N ASP A 210 10.44 7.31 -2.58
CA ASP A 210 9.16 6.73 -2.23
C ASP A 210 8.07 7.79 -2.00
N ALA A 211 6.81 7.41 -2.22
CA ALA A 211 5.67 8.26 -1.92
C ALA A 211 4.50 7.44 -1.37
N THR A 212 3.81 7.99 -0.38
CA THR A 212 2.59 7.39 0.18
C THR A 212 1.36 8.17 -0.25
N TYR A 213 0.31 7.44 -0.66
CA TYR A 213 -0.98 8.00 -1.07
C TYR A 213 -2.12 7.41 -0.25
N TYR A 214 -3.14 8.22 0.01
CA TYR A 214 -4.29 7.83 0.82
C TYR A 214 -5.61 7.96 0.05
N TRP A 215 -6.51 7.00 0.28
CA TRP A 215 -7.90 7.03 -0.17
C TRP A 215 -8.84 6.62 0.95
N LEU A 216 -10.04 7.18 1.00
CA LEU A 216 -11.13 6.67 1.81
C LEU A 216 -12.06 5.83 0.94
N LEU A 217 -12.25 4.57 1.29
CA LEU A 217 -13.14 3.64 0.60
C LEU A 217 -14.34 3.31 1.48
N ASP A 218 -15.54 3.42 0.92
CA ASP A 218 -16.76 2.86 1.49
C ASP A 218 -17.12 1.60 0.71
N VAL A 219 -16.84 0.45 1.33
CA VAL A 219 -17.07 -0.85 0.69
C VAL A 219 -18.44 -1.39 1.08
N THR A 220 -19.31 -1.58 0.09
CA THR A 220 -20.64 -2.18 0.26
C THR A 220 -20.66 -3.63 -0.22
N ASN A 221 -21.67 -4.40 0.19
CA ASN A 221 -21.92 -5.75 -0.38
C ASN A 221 -22.67 -5.65 -1.70
#